data_AF-A0A7C1EQB0-F1
#
_entry.id   AF-A0A7C1EQB0-F1
#
_cell.length_a   1.000
_cell.length_b   1.000
_cell.length_c   1.000
_cell.angle_alpha   90.00
_cell.angle_beta   90.00
_cell.angle_gamma   90.00
#
_symmetry.space_group_name_H-M   'P 1'
#
loop_
_entity.id
_entity.type
_entity.pdbx_description
1 polymer ?
#
loop_
_entity_poly.entity_id
_entity_poly.type
_entity_poly.pdbx_seq_one_letter_code
_entity_poly.pdbx_strand_id
1 'polypeptide(L)'
;MQALPVYLLRGMVMSRIFISYRRQDSEGYVGRLYDHLIQHFDRNDVFIDVDNIPPGSDFVKQLEDTVAACEVFIAVIGPQWLTIADERGERRLDQEHDFVRIEVASALMQNKLVIPVLVGQARMPRVYDLPEAIAPLARRNAIELSHQRFSYDVQKLVDSIRGAMSSGQFLKTPADPTTRRQKEAALKQLRVELVGATESPLYSYRTENGHFPVLGEGNPDAAILFTGESPGLTEAQQGRPFIGPSGAVFDELLSSIGLRRTDVFVTNLLLDNPPEKRDPLPAEIAFYEPFVDRIIDIIEPVVLVTLGRFAMQYLLKKLDLPEKTATISKIHGKLIKARLPYGEIHVVPLYHPAMVLYNPSQKDTLRMDFQKLKLFV
;
A
#
# COMPACT_ATOMS: atom_id res chain seq x y z
N MET A 1 -17.88 5.11 -39.17
CA MET A 1 -17.01 5.68 -38.13
C MET A 1 -16.51 4.52 -37.29
N GLN A 2 -15.36 3.96 -37.67
CA GLN A 2 -14.82 2.74 -37.07
C GLN A 2 -14.14 3.08 -35.75
N ALA A 3 -14.54 2.42 -34.67
CA ALA A 3 -13.88 2.49 -33.38
C ALA A 3 -12.55 1.71 -33.45
N LEU A 4 -11.45 2.36 -33.10
CA LEU A 4 -10.15 1.72 -32.94
C LEU A 4 -10.16 0.83 -31.69
N PRO A 5 -9.65 -0.41 -31.75
CA PRO A 5 -9.65 -1.32 -30.61
C PRO A 5 -8.57 -0.94 -29.58
N VAL A 6 -8.98 -0.89 -28.31
CA VAL A 6 -8.11 -0.77 -27.12
C VAL A 6 -7.42 -2.12 -26.87
N TYR A 7 -6.47 -2.46 -27.74
CA TYR A 7 -5.53 -3.56 -27.53
C TYR A 7 -4.14 -3.05 -27.89
N LEU A 8 -3.46 -2.40 -26.94
CA LEU A 8 -2.00 -2.23 -26.89
C LEU A 8 -1.57 -1.41 -25.65
N LEU A 9 -1.81 -1.94 -24.45
CA LEU A 9 -1.02 -1.60 -23.25
C LEU A 9 -0.72 -2.88 -22.44
N ARG A 10 -0.44 -3.98 -23.14
CA ARG A 10 0.20 -5.16 -22.56
C ARG A 10 1.70 -4.97 -22.67
N GLY A 11 2.37 -4.78 -21.53
CA GLY A 11 3.82 -4.91 -21.41
C GLY A 11 4.59 -3.61 -21.25
N MET A 12 4.24 -2.76 -20.28
CA MET A 12 5.29 -1.96 -19.63
C MET A 12 5.83 -2.80 -18.48
N VAL A 13 7.00 -3.38 -18.70
CA VAL A 13 7.85 -3.88 -17.60
C VAL A 13 8.06 -2.67 -16.69
N MET A 14 7.45 -2.68 -15.51
CA MET A 14 7.66 -1.62 -14.54
C MET A 14 9.07 -1.77 -13.99
N SER A 15 9.99 -0.95 -14.46
CA SER A 15 11.34 -0.86 -13.93
C SER A 15 11.27 -0.54 -12.44
N ARG A 16 11.94 -1.29 -11.57
CA ARG A 16 11.81 -1.10 -10.11
C ARG A 16 13.04 -0.49 -9.48
N ILE A 17 14.24 -0.83 -9.98
CA ILE A 17 15.51 -0.44 -9.37
C ILE A 17 16.43 0.12 -10.46
N PHE A 18 16.84 1.38 -10.32
CA PHE A 18 17.83 2.03 -11.17
C PHE A 18 19.12 2.26 -10.40
N ILE A 19 20.27 1.90 -10.97
CA ILE A 19 21.60 2.06 -10.36
C ILE A 19 22.39 3.10 -11.15
N SER A 20 22.50 4.30 -10.57
CA SER A 20 23.34 5.39 -11.06
C SER A 20 24.73 5.30 -10.45
N TYR A 21 25.76 5.39 -11.29
CA TYR A 21 27.15 5.34 -10.84
C TYR A 21 28.09 6.03 -11.81
N ARG A 22 29.29 6.34 -11.34
CA ARG A 22 30.36 6.92 -12.16
C ARG A 22 31.37 5.82 -12.49
N ARG A 23 31.46 5.38 -13.75
CA ARG A 23 32.31 4.24 -14.17
C ARG A 23 33.76 4.37 -13.73
N GLN A 24 34.35 5.55 -13.94
CA GLN A 24 35.73 5.87 -13.55
C GLN A 24 36.00 5.74 -12.04
N ASP A 25 34.96 5.63 -11.22
CA ASP A 25 35.04 5.65 -9.75
C ASP A 25 34.63 4.32 -9.11
N SER A 26 33.58 3.66 -9.62
CA SER A 26 32.93 2.56 -8.90
C SER A 26 32.54 1.33 -9.73
N GLU A 27 32.97 1.22 -10.99
CA GLU A 27 32.56 0.15 -11.92
C GLU A 27 32.67 -1.27 -11.32
N GLY A 28 33.80 -1.62 -10.70
CA GLY A 28 33.99 -2.94 -10.10
C GLY A 28 33.05 -3.24 -8.92
N TYR A 29 32.67 -2.22 -8.14
CA TYR A 29 31.69 -2.38 -7.06
C TYR A 29 30.26 -2.53 -7.61
N VAL A 30 29.93 -1.79 -8.68
CA VAL A 30 28.60 -1.81 -9.29
C VAL A 30 28.31 -3.13 -9.98
N GLY A 31 29.26 -3.69 -10.72
CA GLY A 31 29.10 -5.02 -11.30
C GLY A 31 28.78 -6.06 -10.23
N ARG A 32 29.55 -6.07 -9.14
CA ARG A 32 29.33 -6.99 -8.00
C ARG A 32 27.98 -6.75 -7.31
N LEU A 33 27.57 -5.48 -7.16
CA LEU A 33 26.27 -5.12 -6.58
C LEU A 33 25.12 -5.61 -7.48
N TYR A 34 25.21 -5.38 -8.79
CA TYR A 34 24.24 -5.84 -9.77
C TYR A 34 24.07 -7.35 -9.71
N ASP A 35 25.17 -8.11 -9.72
CA ASP A 35 25.16 -9.57 -9.66
C ASP A 35 24.49 -10.12 -8.38
N HIS A 36 24.56 -9.38 -7.27
CA HIS A 36 23.85 -9.76 -6.05
C HIS A 36 22.37 -9.35 -6.11
N LEU A 37 22.04 -8.16 -6.62
CA LEU A 37 20.65 -7.71 -6.72
C LEU A 37 19.80 -8.63 -7.62
N ILE A 38 20.34 -9.10 -8.74
CA ILE A 38 19.63 -10.02 -9.64
C ILE A 38 19.43 -11.44 -9.06
N GLN A 39 20.03 -11.76 -7.91
CA GLN A 39 19.72 -12.97 -7.15
C GLN A 39 18.44 -12.80 -6.31
N HIS A 40 18.04 -11.56 -6.05
CA HIS A 40 16.91 -11.21 -5.18
C HIS A 40 15.75 -10.53 -5.90
N PHE A 41 15.99 -9.98 -7.08
CA PHE A 41 15.03 -9.27 -7.93
C PHE A 41 15.11 -9.81 -9.37
N ASP A 42 14.03 -9.69 -10.13
CA ASP A 42 14.02 -10.09 -11.53
C ASP A 42 15.03 -9.27 -12.33
N ARG A 43 15.78 -9.92 -13.23
CA ARG A 43 16.81 -9.24 -14.03
C ARG A 43 16.26 -8.06 -14.84
N ASN A 44 15.00 -8.15 -15.26
CA ASN A 44 14.31 -7.09 -16.01
C ASN A 44 13.88 -5.91 -15.14
N ASP A 45 13.99 -6.02 -13.82
CA ASP A 45 13.59 -4.99 -12.85
C ASP A 45 14.78 -4.14 -12.38
N VAL A 46 16.02 -4.59 -12.66
CA VAL A 46 17.27 -3.97 -12.23
C VAL A 46 18.01 -3.40 -13.44
N PHE A 47 18.14 -2.09 -13.48
CA PHE A 47 18.83 -1.37 -14.55
C PHE A 47 20.11 -0.74 -14.01
N ILE A 48 21.20 -0.97 -14.73
CA ILE A 48 22.48 -0.28 -14.57
C ILE A 48 22.64 0.62 -15.78
N ASP A 49 23.17 1.83 -15.56
CA ASP A 49 23.68 2.81 -16.54
C ASP A 49 23.49 2.52 -18.04
N VAL A 50 23.03 3.54 -18.77
CA VAL A 50 22.41 3.43 -20.08
C VAL A 50 23.43 3.41 -21.23
N ASP A 51 24.18 2.32 -21.37
CA ASP A 51 24.99 2.04 -22.57
C ASP A 51 24.18 1.50 -23.76
N ASN A 52 22.93 1.09 -23.53
CA ASN A 52 22.06 0.46 -24.53
C ASN A 52 21.00 1.42 -25.09
N ILE A 53 21.37 2.67 -25.35
CA ILE A 53 20.48 3.64 -25.99
C ILE A 53 20.51 3.42 -27.51
N PRO A 54 19.36 3.14 -28.16
CA PRO A 54 19.32 2.92 -29.60
C PRO A 54 19.86 4.14 -30.37
N PRO A 55 20.69 3.95 -31.41
CA PRO A 55 21.19 5.07 -32.23
C PRO A 55 20.05 5.95 -32.75
N GLY A 56 20.15 7.27 -32.56
CA GLY A 56 19.18 8.26 -33.04
C GLY A 56 18.05 8.63 -32.06
N SER A 57 18.07 8.10 -30.84
CA SER A 57 17.13 8.50 -29.77
C SER A 57 17.61 9.74 -29.01
N ASP A 58 16.65 10.52 -28.46
CA ASP A 58 16.94 11.62 -27.56
C ASP A 58 17.35 11.05 -26.20
N PHE A 59 18.66 11.05 -25.95
CA PHE A 59 19.29 10.45 -24.78
C PHE A 59 18.76 11.03 -23.47
N VAL A 60 18.60 12.35 -23.39
CA VAL A 60 18.15 13.02 -22.15
C VAL A 60 16.73 12.60 -21.83
N LYS A 61 15.86 12.58 -22.86
CA LYS A 61 14.48 12.12 -22.71
C LYS A 61 14.41 10.65 -22.28
N GLN A 62 15.20 9.78 -22.91
CA GLN A 62 15.21 8.35 -22.55
C GLN A 62 15.71 8.11 -21.13
N LEU A 63 16.68 8.91 -20.67
CA LEU A 63 17.18 8.87 -19.29
C LEU A 63 16.11 9.31 -18.29
N GLU A 64 15.42 10.42 -18.57
CA GLU A 64 14.30 10.90 -17.77
C GLU A 64 13.16 9.89 -17.71
N ASP A 65 12.80 9.27 -18.84
CA ASP A 65 11.77 8.23 -18.92
C ASP A 65 12.16 7.00 -18.09
N THR A 66 13.45 6.62 -18.11
CA THR A 66 13.97 5.48 -17.34
C THR A 66 13.93 5.75 -15.84
N VAL A 67 14.35 6.94 -15.41
CA VAL A 67 14.27 7.36 -14.01
C VAL A 67 12.80 7.52 -13.58
N ALA A 68 11.93 8.00 -14.47
CA ALA A 68 10.50 8.10 -14.21
C ALA A 68 9.84 6.74 -14.02
N ALA A 69 10.29 5.71 -14.73
CA ALA A 69 9.80 4.35 -14.58
C ALA A 69 10.22 3.69 -13.27
N CYS A 70 11.37 4.07 -12.67
CA CYS A 70 11.87 3.39 -11.46
C CYS A 70 11.09 3.76 -10.18
N GLU A 71 10.96 2.80 -9.27
CA GLU A 71 10.45 3.02 -7.89
C GLU A 71 11.59 3.37 -6.93
N VAL A 72 12.75 2.73 -7.10
CA VAL A 72 13.95 2.89 -6.29
C VAL A 72 15.13 3.33 -7.15
N PHE A 73 15.83 4.36 -6.69
CA PHE A 73 17.03 4.90 -7.32
C PHE A 73 18.22 4.72 -6.38
N ILE A 74 19.23 3.97 -6.80
CA ILE A 74 20.46 3.72 -6.06
C ILE A 74 21.56 4.64 -6.62
N ALA A 75 22.04 5.57 -5.80
CA ALA A 75 23.15 6.45 -6.15
C ALA A 75 24.45 5.89 -5.58
N VAL A 76 25.28 5.25 -6.40
CA VAL A 76 26.56 4.67 -5.97
C VAL A 76 27.63 5.75 -5.95
N ILE A 77 28.17 6.01 -4.75
CA ILE A 77 29.17 7.05 -4.47
C ILE A 77 30.48 6.34 -4.09
N GLY A 78 31.48 6.44 -4.96
CA GLY A 78 32.84 6.01 -4.68
C GLY A 78 33.75 7.17 -4.23
N PRO A 79 35.04 6.90 -3.98
CA PRO A 79 35.96 7.84 -3.35
C PRO A 79 36.21 9.13 -4.14
N GLN A 80 36.13 9.06 -5.47
CA GLN A 80 36.39 10.18 -6.37
C GLN A 80 35.10 10.75 -6.98
N TRP A 81 33.93 10.22 -6.60
CA TRP A 81 32.61 10.62 -7.13
C TRP A 81 32.41 12.15 -7.18
N LEU A 82 32.84 12.83 -6.11
CA LEU A 82 32.73 14.27 -5.92
C LEU A 82 33.81 15.08 -6.66
N THR A 83 35.00 14.50 -6.83
CA THR A 83 36.22 15.24 -7.21
C THR A 83 36.66 15.00 -8.64
N ILE A 84 36.10 14.01 -9.34
CA ILE A 84 36.38 13.78 -10.76
C ILE A 84 36.04 15.04 -11.55
N ALA A 85 37.03 15.48 -12.32
CA ALA A 85 36.97 16.65 -13.19
C ALA A 85 37.14 16.25 -14.66
N ASP A 86 36.73 17.13 -15.55
CA ASP A 86 37.01 17.00 -16.99
C ASP A 86 38.43 17.45 -17.36
N GLU A 87 38.73 17.48 -18.66
CA GLU A 87 40.03 17.93 -19.20
C GLU A 87 40.35 19.39 -18.87
N ARG A 88 39.35 20.20 -18.50
CA ARG A 88 39.49 21.61 -18.13
C ARG A 88 39.66 21.80 -16.62
N GLY A 89 39.60 20.72 -15.84
CA GLY A 89 39.70 20.76 -14.38
C GLY A 89 38.41 21.16 -13.68
N GLU A 90 37.28 21.27 -14.40
CA GLU A 90 35.97 21.53 -13.80
C GLU A 90 35.38 20.23 -13.28
N ARG A 91 34.85 20.23 -12.04
CA ARG A 91 34.21 19.04 -11.48
C ARG A 91 33.03 18.65 -12.35
N ARG A 92 32.95 17.38 -12.71
CA ARG A 92 31.88 16.88 -13.59
C ARG A 92 30.50 17.14 -13.01
N LEU A 93 30.31 16.99 -11.71
CA LEU A 93 29.03 17.27 -11.05
C LEU A 93 28.57 18.73 -11.19
N ASP A 94 29.49 19.68 -11.39
CA ASP A 94 29.14 21.10 -11.57
C ASP A 94 28.68 21.40 -13.00
N GLN A 95 28.89 20.47 -13.94
CA GLN A 95 28.47 20.59 -15.34
C GLN A 95 26.99 20.20 -15.49
N GLU A 96 26.21 21.00 -16.23
CA GLU A 96 24.77 20.75 -16.40
C GLU A 96 24.48 19.50 -17.23
N HIS A 97 25.42 19.08 -18.07
CA HIS A 97 25.30 17.91 -18.94
C HIS A 97 25.92 16.63 -18.34
N ASP A 98 26.34 16.62 -17.08
CA ASP A 98 26.85 15.39 -16.46
C ASP A 98 25.71 14.42 -16.16
N PHE A 99 25.81 13.21 -16.71
CA PHE A 99 24.73 12.22 -16.64
C PHE A 99 24.36 11.86 -15.20
N VAL A 100 25.35 11.60 -14.34
CA VAL A 100 25.10 11.27 -12.93
C VAL A 100 24.37 12.42 -12.22
N ARG A 101 24.73 13.68 -12.50
CA ARG A 101 24.00 14.84 -11.97
C ARG A 101 22.55 14.85 -12.45
N ILE A 102 22.31 14.67 -13.75
CA ILE A 102 20.97 14.68 -14.35
C ILE A 102 20.09 13.57 -13.75
N GLU A 103 20.61 12.33 -13.67
CA GLU A 103 19.88 11.19 -13.13
C GLU A 103 19.48 11.42 -11.66
N VAL A 104 20.44 11.83 -10.82
CA VAL A 104 20.20 12.09 -9.40
C VAL A 104 19.22 13.25 -9.21
N ALA A 105 19.38 14.33 -9.97
CA ALA A 105 18.48 15.48 -9.92
C ALA A 105 17.05 15.09 -10.31
N SER A 106 16.90 14.32 -11.40
CA SER A 106 15.61 13.83 -11.87
C SER A 106 14.93 12.93 -10.83
N ALA A 107 15.67 11.99 -10.25
CA ALA A 107 15.13 11.09 -9.22
C ALA A 107 14.69 11.84 -7.95
N LEU A 108 15.47 12.83 -7.50
CA LEU A 108 15.12 13.68 -6.36
C LEU A 108 13.91 14.56 -6.65
N MET A 109 13.85 15.17 -7.84
CA MET A 109 12.75 16.04 -8.28
C MET A 109 11.43 15.26 -8.38
N GLN A 110 11.48 14.01 -8.85
CA GLN A 110 10.32 13.13 -8.94
C GLN A 110 9.98 12.41 -7.62
N ASN A 111 10.64 12.80 -6.52
CA ASN A 111 10.45 12.23 -5.19
C ASN A 111 10.56 10.69 -5.15
N LYS A 112 11.47 10.13 -5.95
CA LYS A 112 11.78 8.70 -5.94
C LYS A 112 12.44 8.30 -4.61
N LEU A 113 12.43 7.00 -4.29
CA LEU A 113 13.23 6.48 -3.19
C LEU A 113 14.71 6.49 -3.60
N VAL A 114 15.43 7.56 -3.26
CA VAL A 114 16.86 7.69 -3.53
C VAL A 114 17.66 7.14 -2.34
N ILE A 115 18.41 6.05 -2.56
CA ILE A 115 19.29 5.40 -1.58
C ILE A 115 20.76 5.65 -2.00
N PRO A 116 21.51 6.48 -1.26
CA PRO A 116 22.95 6.58 -1.46
C PRO A 116 23.64 5.29 -1.00
N VAL A 117 24.53 4.77 -1.84
CA VAL A 117 25.34 3.59 -1.55
C VAL A 117 26.82 3.95 -1.60
N LEU A 118 27.48 3.92 -0.44
CA LEU A 118 28.90 4.26 -0.32
C LEU A 118 29.76 3.03 -0.58
N VAL A 119 30.73 3.16 -1.48
CA VAL A 119 31.67 2.07 -1.83
C VAL A 119 33.12 2.52 -1.69
N GLY A 120 34.04 1.58 -1.50
CA GLY A 120 35.48 1.90 -1.50
C GLY A 120 35.93 2.86 -0.40
N GLN A 121 35.26 2.87 0.76
CA GLN A 121 35.50 3.82 1.86
C GLN A 121 35.12 5.28 1.53
N ALA A 122 34.26 5.48 0.53
CA ALA A 122 33.69 6.78 0.23
C ALA A 122 32.96 7.37 1.45
N ARG A 123 32.93 8.71 1.49
CA ARG A 123 32.18 9.47 2.49
C ARG A 123 31.02 10.18 1.82
N MET A 124 29.92 10.31 2.55
CA MET A 124 28.78 11.08 2.07
C MET A 124 29.19 12.55 1.84
N PRO A 125 28.94 13.13 0.65
CA PRO A 125 29.19 14.55 0.38
C PRO A 125 28.38 15.46 1.30
N ARG A 126 28.88 16.66 1.60
CA ARG A 126 28.12 17.67 2.34
C ARG A 126 27.24 18.45 1.38
N VAL A 127 26.18 19.07 1.92
CA VAL A 127 25.22 19.88 1.15
C VAL A 127 25.93 20.97 0.33
N TYR A 128 26.96 21.62 0.89
CA TYR A 128 27.71 22.70 0.23
C TYR A 128 28.72 22.22 -0.80
N ASP A 129 29.02 20.92 -0.84
CA ASP A 129 29.94 20.35 -1.83
C ASP A 129 29.22 20.05 -3.16
N LEU A 130 27.88 20.09 -3.15
CA LEU A 130 27.00 19.66 -4.23
C LEU A 130 26.32 20.84 -4.94
N PRO A 131 26.05 20.73 -6.25
CA PRO A 131 25.14 21.62 -6.97
C PRO A 131 23.74 21.63 -6.34
N GLU A 132 23.03 22.76 -6.45
CA GLU A 132 21.70 22.97 -5.87
C GLU A 132 20.71 21.85 -6.22
N ALA A 133 20.70 21.43 -7.49
CA ALA A 133 19.78 20.40 -8.00
C ALA A 133 19.94 19.03 -7.32
N ILE A 134 21.12 18.69 -6.81
CA ILE A 134 21.40 17.40 -6.16
C ILE A 134 21.77 17.54 -4.68
N ALA A 135 21.82 18.76 -4.14
CA ALA A 135 22.08 19.03 -2.74
C ALA A 135 21.17 18.24 -1.76
N PRO A 136 19.89 17.93 -2.07
CA PRO A 136 19.05 17.07 -1.23
C PRO A 136 19.59 15.64 -1.04
N LEU A 137 20.46 15.15 -1.93
CA LEU A 137 21.11 13.84 -1.80
C LEU A 137 21.87 13.72 -0.48
N ALA A 138 22.61 14.76 -0.08
CA ALA A 138 23.42 14.80 1.15
C ALA A 138 22.60 14.62 2.44
N ARG A 139 21.27 14.76 2.38
CA ARG A 139 20.35 14.58 3.52
C ARG A 139 19.76 13.17 3.59
N ARG A 140 20.07 12.29 2.63
CA ARG A 140 19.57 10.91 2.58
C ARG A 140 20.46 9.99 3.43
N ASN A 141 19.87 9.01 4.09
CA ASN A 141 20.61 7.99 4.84
C ASN A 141 21.29 7.03 3.87
N ALA A 142 22.61 6.90 3.98
CA ALA A 142 23.39 6.06 3.10
C ALA A 142 23.57 4.64 3.65
N ILE A 143 23.74 3.67 2.76
CA ILE A 143 24.18 2.30 3.07
C ILE A 143 25.63 2.16 2.60
N GLU A 144 26.52 1.69 3.48
CA GLU A 144 27.92 1.43 3.13
C GLU A 144 28.10 -0.04 2.72
N LEU A 145 28.72 -0.28 1.56
CA LEU A 145 29.13 -1.61 1.12
C LEU A 145 30.63 -1.79 1.35
N SER A 146 30.97 -2.53 2.39
CA SER A 146 32.37 -2.83 2.71
C SER A 146 32.85 -4.07 1.95
N HIS A 147 34.14 -4.10 1.58
CA HIS A 147 34.70 -5.27 0.91
C HIS A 147 34.62 -6.54 1.78
N GLN A 148 34.80 -6.39 3.10
CA GLN A 148 34.82 -7.50 4.06
C GLN A 148 33.43 -8.10 4.33
N ARG A 149 32.37 -7.29 4.30
CA ARG A 149 30.99 -7.73 4.63
C ARG A 149 30.02 -7.54 3.46
N PHE A 150 30.54 -7.55 2.24
CA PHE A 150 29.79 -7.16 1.05
C PHE A 150 28.41 -7.84 0.95
N SER A 151 28.34 -9.17 1.04
CA SER A 151 27.06 -9.88 0.92
C SER A 151 26.06 -9.52 2.03
N TYR A 152 26.54 -9.29 3.25
CA TYR A 152 25.70 -8.86 4.38
C TYR A 152 25.22 -7.42 4.18
N ASP A 153 26.10 -6.53 3.74
CA ASP A 153 25.77 -5.12 3.48
C ASP A 153 24.77 -5.00 2.32
N VAL A 154 24.92 -5.82 1.26
CA VAL A 154 23.94 -5.90 0.16
C VAL A 154 22.62 -6.48 0.65
N GLN A 155 22.61 -7.48 1.54
CA GLN A 155 21.35 -7.99 2.09
C GLN A 155 20.57 -6.89 2.83
N LYS A 156 21.24 -6.01 3.59
CA LYS A 156 20.59 -4.84 4.20
C LYS A 156 19.96 -3.90 3.18
N LEU A 157 20.65 -3.69 2.06
CA LEU A 157 20.12 -2.90 0.95
C LEU A 157 18.88 -3.58 0.34
N VAL A 158 18.94 -4.89 0.08
CA VAL A 158 17.79 -5.68 -0.41
C VAL A 158 16.60 -5.58 0.54
N ASP A 159 16.82 -5.70 1.85
CA ASP A 159 15.77 -5.61 2.86
C ASP A 159 15.15 -4.21 2.89
N SER A 160 15.98 -3.16 2.76
CA SER A 160 15.53 -1.77 2.69
C SER A 160 14.69 -1.50 1.42
N ILE A 161 15.14 -2.01 0.28
CA ILE A 161 14.44 -1.93 -1.00
C ILE A 161 13.08 -2.65 -0.90
N ARG A 162 13.06 -3.89 -0.40
CA ARG A 162 11.83 -4.68 -0.24
C ARG A 162 10.86 -4.01 0.71
N GLY A 163 11.33 -3.44 1.83
CA GLY A 163 10.48 -2.70 2.77
C GLY A 163 9.82 -1.49 2.11
N ALA A 164 10.57 -0.73 1.31
CA ALA A 164 10.04 0.43 0.63
C ALA A 164 9.12 0.09 -0.55
N MET A 165 9.46 -0.93 -1.35
CA MET A 165 8.63 -1.39 -2.47
C MET A 165 7.34 -2.06 -1.99
N SER A 166 7.38 -2.78 -0.87
CA SER A 166 6.18 -3.34 -0.26
C SER A 166 5.23 -2.22 0.16
N SER A 167 5.74 -1.14 0.76
CA SER A 167 4.90 -0.03 1.20
C SER A 167 4.25 0.73 0.03
N GLY A 168 4.94 0.89 -1.11
CA GLY A 168 4.40 1.56 -2.31
C GLY A 168 3.32 0.77 -3.06
N GLN A 169 3.38 -0.57 -3.04
CA GLN A 169 2.46 -1.44 -3.79
C GLN A 169 1.06 -1.56 -3.16
N PHE A 170 0.92 -1.15 -1.90
CA PHE A 170 -0.29 -1.29 -1.10
C PHE A 170 -1.03 0.03 -0.88
N LEU A 171 -0.55 1.13 -1.46
CA LEU A 171 -1.17 2.44 -1.33
C LEU A 171 -2.25 2.64 -2.38
N LYS A 172 -3.43 3.07 -1.92
CA LYS A 172 -4.50 3.49 -2.82
C LYS A 172 -4.21 4.90 -3.33
N THR A 173 -4.29 5.11 -4.64
CA THR A 173 -4.23 6.46 -5.21
C THR A 173 -5.47 7.24 -4.80
N PRO A 174 -5.34 8.42 -4.17
CA PRO A 174 -6.50 9.21 -3.75
C PRO A 174 -7.37 9.60 -4.94
N ALA A 175 -8.67 9.39 -4.82
CA ALA A 175 -9.65 9.84 -5.79
C ALA A 175 -9.63 11.38 -5.91
N ASP A 176 -9.82 11.87 -7.12
CA ASP A 176 -10.02 13.29 -7.35
C ASP A 176 -11.33 13.78 -6.67
N PRO A 177 -11.50 15.10 -6.43
CA PRO A 177 -12.66 15.62 -5.72
C PRO A 177 -14.02 15.27 -6.36
N THR A 178 -14.09 15.08 -7.67
CA THR A 178 -15.31 14.72 -8.39
C THR A 178 -15.68 13.27 -8.11
N THR A 179 -14.72 12.37 -8.29
CA THR A 179 -14.89 10.93 -7.99
C THR A 179 -15.24 10.73 -6.53
N ARG A 180 -14.59 11.43 -5.61
CA ARG A 180 -14.91 11.36 -4.18
C ARG A 180 -16.38 11.75 -3.87
N ARG A 181 -16.87 12.85 -4.47
CA ARG A 181 -18.28 13.26 -4.32
C ARG A 181 -19.26 12.24 -4.90
N GLN A 182 -18.91 11.58 -6.00
CA GLN A 182 -19.72 10.52 -6.58
C GLN A 182 -19.80 9.31 -5.63
N LYS A 183 -18.68 8.90 -5.02
CA LYS A 183 -18.66 7.85 -4.01
C LYS A 183 -19.54 8.20 -2.80
N GLU A 184 -19.45 9.44 -2.29
CA GLU A 184 -20.31 9.93 -1.20
C GLU A 184 -21.81 9.90 -1.57
N ALA A 185 -22.17 10.34 -2.77
CA ALA A 185 -23.54 10.31 -3.26
C ALA A 185 -24.06 8.87 -3.42
N ALA A 186 -23.23 7.95 -3.92
CA ALA A 186 -23.57 6.54 -4.07
C ALA A 186 -23.82 5.87 -2.71
N LEU A 187 -22.98 6.13 -1.70
CA LEU A 187 -23.18 5.64 -0.34
C LEU A 187 -24.46 6.22 0.29
N LYS A 188 -24.75 7.50 0.04
CA LYS A 188 -25.98 8.14 0.51
C LYS A 188 -27.21 7.48 -0.11
N GLN A 189 -27.18 7.21 -1.42
CA GLN A 189 -28.26 6.53 -2.11
C GLN A 189 -28.45 5.10 -1.58
N LEU A 190 -27.36 4.36 -1.39
CA LEU A 190 -27.38 3.01 -0.81
C LEU A 190 -27.98 3.01 0.60
N ARG A 191 -27.72 4.06 1.40
CA ARG A 191 -28.32 4.21 2.73
C ARG A 191 -29.84 4.40 2.65
N VAL A 192 -30.33 5.18 1.69
CA VAL A 192 -31.78 5.38 1.49
C VAL A 192 -32.46 4.06 1.12
N GLU A 193 -31.84 3.29 0.22
CA GLU A 193 -32.33 1.96 -0.16
C GLU A 193 -32.39 1.01 1.04
N LEU A 194 -31.33 0.95 1.84
CA LEU A 194 -31.26 0.09 3.04
C LEU A 194 -32.34 0.43 4.07
N VAL A 195 -32.55 1.73 4.33
CA VAL A 195 -33.60 2.19 5.25
C VAL A 195 -34.99 1.81 4.73
N GLY A 196 -35.20 1.89 3.42
CA GLY A 196 -36.45 1.51 2.76
C GLY A 196 -36.66 0.01 2.55
N ALA A 197 -35.67 -0.83 2.87
CA ALA A 197 -35.72 -2.26 2.61
C ALA A 197 -36.61 -2.98 3.65
N THR A 198 -37.91 -3.07 3.34
CA THR A 198 -38.95 -3.67 4.21
C THR A 198 -38.98 -5.21 4.16
N GLU A 199 -38.36 -5.78 3.14
CA GLU A 199 -38.23 -7.21 2.87
C GLU A 199 -37.07 -7.86 3.65
N SER A 200 -36.29 -7.07 4.39
CA SER A 200 -35.25 -7.58 5.27
C SER A 200 -35.81 -8.61 6.25
N PRO A 201 -35.16 -9.77 6.46
CA PRO A 201 -35.56 -10.74 7.49
C PRO A 201 -35.54 -10.16 8.92
N LEU A 202 -34.83 -9.04 9.13
CA LEU A 202 -34.73 -8.35 10.40
C LEU A 202 -35.64 -7.11 10.49
N TYR A 203 -36.45 -6.82 9.46
CA TYR A 203 -37.27 -5.62 9.39
C TYR A 203 -38.24 -5.49 10.57
N SER A 204 -39.02 -6.53 10.88
CA SER A 204 -40.01 -6.48 11.97
C SER A 204 -39.33 -6.15 13.30
N TYR A 205 -38.25 -6.86 13.63
CA TYR A 205 -37.49 -6.62 14.85
C TYR A 205 -36.93 -5.20 14.90
N ARG A 206 -36.37 -4.70 13.78
CA ARG A 206 -35.88 -3.33 13.65
C ARG A 206 -36.97 -2.31 13.98
N THR A 207 -38.16 -2.47 13.40
CA THR A 207 -39.27 -1.53 13.60
C THR A 207 -39.88 -1.59 15.00
N GLU A 208 -40.07 -2.78 15.56
CA GLU A 208 -40.64 -2.98 16.90
C GLU A 208 -39.76 -2.37 17.99
N ASN A 209 -38.45 -2.37 17.80
CA ASN A 209 -37.48 -1.85 18.77
C ASN A 209 -37.02 -0.40 18.47
N GLY A 210 -37.56 0.25 17.44
CA GLY A 210 -37.15 1.61 17.05
C GLY A 210 -35.67 1.69 16.65
N HIS A 211 -35.12 0.63 16.07
CA HIS A 211 -33.74 0.54 15.63
C HIS A 211 -33.58 1.12 14.21
N PHE A 212 -32.36 1.54 13.89
CA PHE A 212 -31.94 1.96 12.56
C PHE A 212 -30.98 0.93 11.96
N PRO A 213 -31.05 0.71 10.64
CA PRO A 213 -30.04 -0.05 9.94
C PRO A 213 -28.73 0.74 9.89
N VAL A 214 -27.60 0.03 9.87
CA VAL A 214 -26.25 0.58 9.96
C VAL A 214 -25.46 0.19 8.71
N LEU A 215 -25.51 1.04 7.69
CA LEU A 215 -24.78 0.81 6.44
C LEU A 215 -23.25 0.78 6.64
N GLY A 216 -22.74 1.66 7.50
CA GLY A 216 -21.31 1.93 7.63
C GLY A 216 -21.01 3.43 7.63
N GLU A 217 -19.78 3.77 8.01
CA GLU A 217 -19.29 5.14 8.17
C GLU A 217 -17.78 5.19 7.95
N GLY A 218 -17.28 6.32 7.46
CA GLY A 218 -15.84 6.56 7.28
C GLY A 218 -15.50 7.33 6.01
N ASN A 219 -14.25 7.23 5.58
CA ASN A 219 -13.77 7.83 4.33
C ASN A 219 -14.37 7.10 3.12
N PRO A 220 -15.12 7.78 2.24
CA PRO A 220 -15.68 7.19 1.01
C PRO A 220 -14.61 6.72 0.03
N ASP A 221 -13.35 7.14 0.22
CA ASP A 221 -12.22 6.72 -0.59
C ASP A 221 -11.14 5.99 0.24
N ALA A 222 -11.53 5.36 1.36
CA ALA A 222 -10.61 4.63 2.22
C ALA A 222 -9.77 3.58 1.46
N ALA A 223 -8.50 3.46 1.84
CA ALA A 223 -7.63 2.35 1.43
C ALA A 223 -8.00 1.05 2.18
N ILE A 224 -8.44 1.19 3.43
CA ILE A 224 -8.78 0.09 4.34
C ILE A 224 -10.28 0.09 4.62
N LEU A 225 -10.94 -1.03 4.32
CA LEU A 225 -12.35 -1.27 4.67
C LEU A 225 -12.44 -2.39 5.71
N PHE A 226 -13.01 -2.09 6.86
CA PHE A 226 -13.30 -3.05 7.93
C PHE A 226 -14.73 -3.58 7.82
N THR A 227 -14.90 -4.90 7.89
CA THR A 227 -16.20 -5.57 7.89
C THR A 227 -16.34 -6.38 9.18
N GLY A 228 -17.24 -5.94 10.07
CA GLY A 228 -17.65 -6.67 11.25
C GLY A 228 -18.78 -7.67 10.99
N GLU A 229 -19.36 -8.20 12.05
CA GLU A 229 -20.44 -9.20 11.97
C GLU A 229 -21.81 -8.53 11.84
N SER A 230 -22.25 -7.81 12.87
CA SER A 230 -23.54 -7.13 12.91
C SER A 230 -23.50 -5.94 13.88
N PRO A 231 -24.41 -4.96 13.75
CA PRO A 231 -24.57 -3.89 14.72
C PRO A 231 -24.97 -4.40 16.10
N GLY A 232 -24.41 -3.81 17.14
CA GLY A 232 -24.92 -3.96 18.50
C GLY A 232 -26.13 -3.05 18.77
N LEU A 233 -26.61 -3.07 20.02
CA LEU A 233 -27.77 -2.27 20.43
C LEU A 233 -27.52 -0.77 20.28
N THR A 234 -26.36 -0.28 20.77
CA THR A 234 -26.01 1.14 20.70
C THR A 234 -25.88 1.59 19.24
N GLU A 235 -25.24 0.77 18.41
CA GLU A 235 -25.10 1.02 16.98
C GLU A 235 -26.46 1.14 16.29
N ALA A 236 -27.37 0.22 16.58
CA ALA A 236 -28.71 0.20 16.00
C ALA A 236 -29.56 1.39 16.46
N GLN A 237 -29.46 1.80 17.72
CA GLN A 237 -30.17 2.97 18.23
C GLN A 237 -29.72 4.29 17.57
N GLN A 238 -28.48 4.36 17.08
CA GLN A 238 -27.93 5.57 16.48
C GLN A 238 -27.74 5.49 14.96
N GLY A 239 -27.89 4.31 14.36
CA GLY A 239 -27.62 4.10 12.93
C GLY A 239 -26.13 4.19 12.56
N ARG A 240 -25.21 3.97 13.52
CA ARG A 240 -23.77 4.19 13.34
C ARG A 240 -22.94 2.97 13.75
N PRO A 241 -21.89 2.61 13.00
CA PRO A 241 -21.11 1.40 13.25
C PRO A 241 -20.08 1.57 14.38
N PHE A 242 -19.85 0.50 15.15
CA PHE A 242 -18.77 0.39 16.14
C PHE A 242 -18.71 1.53 17.16
N ILE A 243 -19.85 1.95 17.72
CA ILE A 243 -19.89 3.04 18.73
C ILE A 243 -20.10 2.52 20.17
N GLY A 244 -20.30 1.21 20.34
CA GLY A 244 -20.36 0.54 21.64
C GLY A 244 -18.98 0.23 22.24
N PRO A 245 -18.91 -0.63 23.27
CA PRO A 245 -17.67 -0.97 23.97
C PRO A 245 -16.57 -1.57 23.07
N SER A 246 -16.94 -2.41 22.10
CA SER A 246 -15.99 -2.94 21.10
C SER A 246 -15.47 -1.85 20.16
N GLY A 247 -16.24 -0.78 19.96
CA GLY A 247 -15.88 0.42 19.23
C GLY A 247 -14.71 1.18 19.84
N ALA A 248 -14.70 1.33 21.17
CA ALA A 248 -13.59 1.99 21.86
C ALA A 248 -12.27 1.21 21.71
N VAL A 249 -12.34 -0.13 21.79
CA VAL A 249 -11.17 -0.99 21.52
C VAL A 249 -10.72 -0.85 20.06
N PHE A 250 -11.66 -0.81 19.12
CA PHE A 250 -11.36 -0.59 17.70
C PHE A 250 -10.63 0.75 17.47
N ASP A 251 -11.07 1.83 18.10
CA ASP A 251 -10.42 3.15 17.99
C ASP A 251 -9.00 3.15 18.57
N GLU A 252 -8.78 2.46 19.68
CA GLU A 252 -7.45 2.29 20.26
C GLU A 252 -6.52 1.52 19.31
N LEU A 253 -7.03 0.46 18.68
CA LEU A 253 -6.27 -0.36 17.73
C LEU A 253 -5.92 0.45 16.46
N LEU A 254 -6.86 1.24 15.92
CA LEU A 254 -6.58 2.17 14.82
C LEU A 254 -5.50 3.19 15.19
N SER A 255 -5.63 3.80 16.38
CA SER A 255 -4.68 4.79 16.87
C SER A 255 -3.27 4.21 17.01
N SER A 256 -3.16 2.91 17.36
CA SER A 256 -1.87 2.22 17.48
C SER A 256 -1.10 2.06 16.16
N ILE A 257 -1.77 2.28 15.02
CA ILE A 257 -1.17 2.29 13.69
C ILE A 257 -1.25 3.67 13.02
N GLY A 258 -1.55 4.72 13.77
CA GLY A 258 -1.56 6.10 13.27
C GLY A 258 -2.80 6.47 12.47
N LEU A 259 -3.87 5.65 12.52
CA LEU A 259 -5.12 5.91 11.83
C LEU A 259 -6.18 6.44 12.78
N ARG A 260 -7.09 7.26 12.25
CA ARG A 260 -8.35 7.65 12.89
C ARG A 260 -9.51 6.94 12.20
N ARG A 261 -10.66 6.91 12.86
CA ARG A 261 -11.90 6.39 12.26
C ARG A 261 -12.29 7.11 10.96
N THR A 262 -11.92 8.38 10.81
CA THR A 262 -12.16 9.16 9.58
C THR A 262 -11.24 8.79 8.42
N ASP A 263 -10.20 7.99 8.65
CA ASP A 263 -9.22 7.62 7.62
C ASP A 263 -9.57 6.28 6.94
N VAL A 264 -10.46 5.50 7.56
CA VAL A 264 -10.88 4.15 7.12
C VAL A 264 -12.37 4.14 6.80
N PHE A 265 -12.88 3.05 6.22
CA PHE A 265 -14.32 2.78 6.14
C PHE A 265 -14.66 1.56 6.99
N VAL A 266 -15.73 1.61 7.77
CA VAL A 266 -16.18 0.48 8.59
C VAL A 266 -17.65 0.17 8.36
N THR A 267 -17.95 -1.12 8.15
CA THR A 267 -19.29 -1.67 7.95
C THR A 267 -19.40 -3.05 8.63
N ASN A 268 -20.52 -3.74 8.44
CA ASN A 268 -20.79 -5.08 8.96
C ASN A 268 -21.36 -5.99 7.86
N LEU A 269 -21.31 -7.30 8.09
CA LEU A 269 -21.93 -8.28 7.20
C LEU A 269 -23.46 -8.18 7.22
N LEU A 270 -24.07 -8.15 8.42
CA LEU A 270 -25.46 -7.75 8.56
C LEU A 270 -25.53 -6.26 8.80
N LEU A 271 -26.52 -5.61 8.22
CA LEU A 271 -26.71 -4.17 8.38
C LEU A 271 -27.86 -3.82 9.34
N ASP A 272 -28.48 -4.82 9.98
CA ASP A 272 -29.41 -4.65 11.09
C ASP A 272 -28.94 -5.44 12.31
N ASN A 273 -29.34 -4.98 13.50
CA ASN A 273 -29.08 -5.67 14.75
C ASN A 273 -29.99 -6.91 14.87
N PRO A 274 -29.43 -8.13 15.02
CA PRO A 274 -30.22 -9.34 15.18
C PRO A 274 -30.78 -9.48 16.61
N PRO A 275 -31.95 -10.14 16.78
CA PRO A 275 -32.53 -10.43 18.08
C PRO A 275 -31.56 -11.16 19.01
N GLU A 276 -31.55 -10.78 20.29
CA GLU A 276 -30.77 -11.45 21.34
C GLU A 276 -29.26 -11.56 21.08
N LYS A 277 -28.71 -10.76 20.13
CA LYS A 277 -27.31 -10.86 19.69
C LYS A 277 -26.92 -12.26 19.21
N ARG A 278 -27.88 -12.98 18.60
CA ARG A 278 -27.60 -14.29 18.01
C ARG A 278 -26.68 -14.18 16.80
N ASP A 279 -26.08 -15.30 16.46
CA ASP A 279 -25.29 -15.45 15.24
C ASP A 279 -26.14 -15.13 13.97
N PRO A 280 -25.49 -14.65 12.90
CA PRO A 280 -26.10 -14.47 11.58
C PRO A 280 -26.73 -15.72 10.99
N LEU A 281 -27.94 -15.61 10.45
CA LEU A 281 -28.57 -16.69 9.66
C LEU A 281 -28.17 -16.60 8.17
N PRO A 282 -28.09 -17.73 7.46
CA PRO A 282 -27.76 -17.72 6.03
C PRO A 282 -28.67 -16.83 5.16
N ALA A 283 -29.97 -16.80 5.47
CA ALA A 283 -30.94 -15.97 4.76
C ALA A 283 -30.72 -14.46 5.01
N GLU A 284 -30.22 -14.09 6.19
CA GLU A 284 -29.89 -12.69 6.52
C GLU A 284 -28.62 -12.26 5.81
N ILE A 285 -27.60 -13.11 5.81
CA ILE A 285 -26.36 -12.86 5.06
C ILE A 285 -26.68 -12.68 3.58
N ALA A 286 -27.44 -13.60 2.99
CA ALA A 286 -27.83 -13.53 1.58
C ALA A 286 -28.61 -12.24 1.24
N PHE A 287 -29.39 -11.71 2.20
CA PHE A 287 -30.12 -10.46 2.02
C PHE A 287 -29.21 -9.23 2.03
N TYR A 288 -28.24 -9.16 2.96
CA TYR A 288 -27.35 -8.01 3.10
C TYR A 288 -26.12 -8.04 2.17
N GLU A 289 -25.74 -9.21 1.66
CA GLU A 289 -24.62 -9.39 0.75
C GLU A 289 -24.63 -8.37 -0.41
N PRO A 290 -25.72 -8.15 -1.17
CA PRO A 290 -25.74 -7.14 -2.23
C PRO A 290 -25.44 -5.70 -1.78
N PHE A 291 -25.74 -5.34 -0.52
CA PHE A 291 -25.39 -4.03 0.03
C PHE A 291 -23.90 -3.95 0.34
N VAL A 292 -23.35 -4.97 1.00
CA VAL A 292 -21.92 -5.05 1.34
C VAL A 292 -21.06 -5.05 0.07
N ASP A 293 -21.50 -5.77 -0.96
CA ASP A 293 -20.91 -5.79 -2.29
C ASP A 293 -20.78 -4.39 -2.87
N ARG A 294 -21.89 -3.66 -2.89
CA ARG A 294 -21.92 -2.29 -3.40
C ARG A 294 -21.08 -1.34 -2.56
N ILE A 295 -20.98 -1.53 -1.24
CA ILE A 295 -20.04 -0.75 -0.42
C ILE A 295 -18.61 -1.01 -0.89
N ILE A 296 -18.20 -2.26 -1.07
CA ILE A 296 -16.85 -2.61 -1.54
C ILE A 296 -16.59 -2.00 -2.92
N ASP A 297 -17.55 -2.10 -3.84
CA ASP A 297 -17.44 -1.55 -5.20
C ASP A 297 -17.41 -0.02 -5.23
N ILE A 298 -18.12 0.66 -4.33
CA ILE A 298 -18.08 2.12 -4.22
C ILE A 298 -16.76 2.60 -3.61
N ILE A 299 -16.32 1.95 -2.54
CA ILE A 299 -15.11 2.36 -1.82
C ILE A 299 -13.87 2.01 -2.64
N GLU A 300 -13.81 0.83 -3.27
CA GLU A 300 -12.63 0.27 -3.93
C GLU A 300 -11.39 0.25 -3.01
N PRO A 301 -11.45 -0.43 -1.86
CA PRO A 301 -10.32 -0.52 -0.95
C PRO A 301 -9.21 -1.41 -1.53
N VAL A 302 -7.97 -1.13 -1.15
CA VAL A 302 -6.80 -1.98 -1.46
C VAL A 302 -6.62 -3.11 -0.43
N VAL A 303 -7.26 -2.98 0.73
CA VAL A 303 -7.35 -4.04 1.74
C VAL A 303 -8.74 -4.14 2.39
N LEU A 304 -9.26 -5.36 2.41
CA LEU A 304 -10.47 -5.77 3.12
C LEU A 304 -10.08 -6.43 4.44
N VAL A 305 -10.48 -5.85 5.56
CA VAL A 305 -10.19 -6.38 6.89
C VAL A 305 -11.46 -6.97 7.48
N THR A 306 -11.46 -8.26 7.80
CA THR A 306 -12.63 -8.91 8.42
C THR A 306 -12.44 -9.02 9.92
N LEU A 307 -13.42 -8.55 10.68
CA LEU A 307 -13.42 -8.62 12.14
C LEU A 307 -14.34 -9.77 12.58
N GLY A 308 -13.75 -10.90 12.94
CA GLY A 308 -14.49 -12.08 13.38
C GLY A 308 -14.77 -13.10 12.27
N ARG A 309 -15.29 -14.27 12.68
CA ARG A 309 -15.37 -15.47 11.83
C ARG A 309 -16.38 -15.35 10.70
N PHE A 310 -17.52 -14.68 10.91
CA PHE A 310 -18.58 -14.62 9.91
C PHE A 310 -18.20 -13.74 8.73
N ALA A 311 -17.71 -12.52 9.00
CA ALA A 311 -17.18 -11.63 7.97
C ALA A 311 -16.04 -12.29 7.19
N MET A 312 -15.13 -13.00 7.89
CA MET A 312 -14.05 -13.77 7.28
C MET A 312 -14.58 -14.85 6.34
N GLN A 313 -15.45 -15.73 6.82
CA GLN A 313 -15.99 -16.85 6.03
C GLN A 313 -16.76 -16.35 4.80
N TYR A 314 -17.55 -15.29 4.96
CA TYR A 314 -18.25 -14.65 3.87
C TYR A 314 -17.29 -14.15 2.79
N LEU A 315 -16.32 -13.29 3.13
CA LEU A 315 -15.41 -12.71 2.14
C LEU A 315 -14.53 -13.76 1.48
N LEU A 316 -14.00 -14.72 2.25
CA LEU A 316 -13.16 -15.79 1.69
C LEU A 316 -13.95 -16.68 0.71
N LYS A 317 -15.21 -17.00 1.02
CA LYS A 317 -16.07 -17.79 0.13
C LYS A 317 -16.46 -17.00 -1.11
N LYS A 318 -16.87 -15.74 -0.94
CA LYS A 318 -17.28 -14.86 -2.04
C LYS A 318 -16.16 -14.68 -3.07
N LEU A 319 -14.94 -14.46 -2.58
CA LEU A 319 -13.75 -14.26 -3.42
C LEU A 319 -13.13 -15.59 -3.91
N ASP A 320 -13.79 -16.72 -3.63
CA ASP A 320 -13.34 -18.07 -3.95
C ASP A 320 -11.89 -18.37 -3.55
N LEU A 321 -11.50 -17.90 -2.37
CA LEU A 321 -10.11 -18.02 -1.90
C LEU A 321 -9.81 -19.43 -1.37
N PRO A 322 -8.58 -19.95 -1.54
CA PRO A 322 -8.18 -21.26 -1.01
C PRO A 322 -8.41 -21.41 0.50
N GLU A 323 -8.33 -20.30 1.24
CA GLU A 323 -8.50 -20.24 2.69
C GLU A 323 -9.96 -20.29 3.16
N LYS A 324 -10.96 -20.39 2.25
CA LYS A 324 -12.40 -20.36 2.60
C LYS A 324 -12.86 -21.42 3.60
N THR A 325 -12.09 -22.48 3.82
CA THR A 325 -12.36 -23.53 4.82
C THR A 325 -11.53 -23.39 6.10
N ALA A 326 -10.65 -22.39 6.19
CA ALA A 326 -9.76 -22.18 7.33
C ALA A 326 -10.50 -21.58 8.53
N THR A 327 -9.96 -21.82 9.72
CA THR A 327 -10.46 -21.25 10.97
C THR A 327 -9.73 -19.93 11.27
N ILE A 328 -10.45 -18.97 11.86
CA ILE A 328 -9.89 -17.65 12.23
C ILE A 328 -8.62 -17.78 13.08
N SER A 329 -8.58 -18.76 13.99
CA SER A 329 -7.42 -19.05 14.84
C SER A 329 -6.14 -19.43 14.08
N LYS A 330 -6.24 -19.89 12.83
CA LYS A 330 -5.09 -20.30 12.00
C LYS A 330 -4.63 -19.23 11.03
N ILE A 331 -5.51 -18.28 10.69
CA ILE A 331 -5.28 -17.34 9.59
C ILE A 331 -5.42 -15.87 9.99
N HIS A 332 -5.73 -15.56 11.25
CA HIS A 332 -5.69 -14.17 11.71
C HIS A 332 -4.30 -13.55 11.50
N GLY A 333 -4.26 -12.28 11.11
CA GLY A 333 -3.03 -11.53 10.83
C GLY A 333 -2.32 -11.90 9.52
N LYS A 334 -2.82 -12.88 8.75
CA LYS A 334 -2.28 -13.20 7.41
C LYS A 334 -2.76 -12.20 6.37
N LEU A 335 -1.87 -11.84 5.46
CA LEU A 335 -2.20 -11.11 4.24
C LEU A 335 -2.53 -12.13 3.15
N ILE A 336 -3.81 -12.21 2.78
CA ILE A 336 -4.30 -13.14 1.74
C ILE A 336 -4.52 -12.32 0.47
N LYS A 337 -3.83 -12.66 -0.62
CA LYS A 337 -4.01 -11.99 -1.91
C LYS A 337 -5.35 -12.35 -2.51
N ALA A 338 -6.05 -11.36 -3.05
CA ALA A 338 -7.30 -11.53 -3.76
C ALA A 338 -7.36 -10.58 -4.96
N ARG A 339 -8.37 -10.77 -5.81
CA ARG A 339 -8.58 -9.94 -6.99
C ARG A 339 -10.05 -9.55 -7.11
N LEU A 340 -10.29 -8.27 -7.32
CA LEU A 340 -11.59 -7.69 -7.64
C LEU A 340 -11.52 -7.05 -9.03
N PRO A 341 -12.67 -6.68 -9.65
CA PRO A 341 -12.69 -6.07 -10.97
C PRO A 341 -11.78 -4.84 -11.11
N TYR A 342 -11.63 -4.06 -10.03
CA TYR A 342 -10.80 -2.85 -10.00
C TYR A 342 -9.31 -3.10 -9.71
N GLY A 343 -8.89 -4.33 -9.37
CA GLY A 343 -7.47 -4.62 -9.15
C GLY A 343 -7.15 -5.74 -8.17
N GLU A 344 -5.85 -5.90 -7.88
CA GLU A 344 -5.37 -6.75 -6.80
C GLU A 344 -5.64 -6.09 -5.45
N ILE A 345 -6.09 -6.88 -4.49
CA ILE A 345 -6.36 -6.44 -3.13
C ILE A 345 -5.83 -7.47 -2.12
N HIS A 346 -5.84 -7.12 -0.84
CA HIS A 346 -5.58 -8.06 0.24
C HIS A 346 -6.81 -8.26 1.11
N VAL A 347 -7.00 -9.47 1.60
CA VAL A 347 -7.92 -9.79 2.70
C VAL A 347 -7.09 -10.06 3.94
N VAL A 348 -7.39 -9.38 5.04
CA VAL A 348 -6.71 -9.57 6.33
C VAL A 348 -7.74 -9.99 7.38
N PRO A 349 -7.79 -11.29 7.73
CA PRO A 349 -8.64 -11.76 8.81
C PRO A 349 -8.10 -11.32 10.16
N LEU A 350 -8.95 -10.78 11.03
CA LEU A 350 -8.64 -10.39 12.40
C LEU A 350 -9.70 -10.90 13.36
N TYR A 351 -9.33 -11.12 14.63
CA TYR A 351 -10.32 -11.32 15.67
C TYR A 351 -11.24 -10.10 15.81
N HIS A 352 -12.48 -10.33 16.26
CA HIS A 352 -13.39 -9.23 16.53
C HIS A 352 -12.93 -8.46 17.79
N PRO A 353 -12.92 -7.11 17.78
CA PRO A 353 -12.46 -6.31 18.94
C PRO A 353 -13.19 -6.62 20.26
N ALA A 354 -14.44 -7.07 20.18
CA ALA A 354 -15.21 -7.51 21.36
C ALA A 354 -14.52 -8.64 22.15
N MET A 355 -13.65 -9.44 21.53
CA MET A 355 -12.90 -10.51 22.21
C MET A 355 -12.07 -9.98 23.38
N VAL A 356 -11.56 -8.74 23.30
CA VAL A 356 -10.78 -8.10 24.37
C VAL A 356 -11.62 -7.85 25.62
N LEU A 357 -12.92 -7.62 25.46
CA LEU A 357 -13.85 -7.39 26.57
C LEU A 357 -14.05 -8.65 27.42
N TYR A 358 -13.92 -9.83 26.82
CA TYR A 358 -14.04 -11.12 27.49
C TYR A 358 -12.69 -11.68 27.92
N ASN A 359 -11.64 -11.40 27.14
CA ASN A 359 -10.28 -11.88 27.39
C ASN A 359 -9.26 -10.77 27.11
N PRO A 360 -8.85 -10.01 28.13
CA PRO A 360 -7.89 -8.90 27.97
C PRO A 360 -6.54 -9.31 27.36
N SER A 361 -6.11 -10.57 27.52
CA SER A 361 -4.85 -11.06 26.94
C SER A 361 -4.84 -11.07 25.40
N GLN A 362 -6.01 -11.07 24.75
CA GLN A 362 -6.13 -11.00 23.29
C GLN A 362 -5.81 -9.62 22.73
N LYS A 363 -5.69 -8.60 23.58
CA LYS A 363 -5.39 -7.22 23.15
C LYS A 363 -4.03 -7.13 22.46
N ASP A 364 -3.01 -7.82 22.98
CA ASP A 364 -1.67 -7.79 22.41
C ASP A 364 -1.62 -8.51 21.05
N THR A 365 -2.32 -9.64 20.92
CA THR A 365 -2.47 -10.34 19.64
C THR A 365 -3.13 -9.45 18.59
N LEU A 366 -4.26 -8.81 18.93
CA LEU A 366 -4.92 -7.86 18.03
C LEU A 366 -4.03 -6.68 17.68
N ARG A 367 -3.28 -6.14 18.63
CA ARG A 367 -2.35 -5.03 18.37
C ARG A 367 -1.27 -5.45 17.38
N MET A 368 -0.69 -6.64 17.54
CA MET A 368 0.30 -7.20 16.62
C MET A 368 -0.28 -7.42 15.22
N ASP A 369 -1.50 -7.93 15.12
CA ASP A 369 -2.15 -8.12 13.83
C ASP A 369 -2.48 -6.77 13.15
N PHE A 370 -2.93 -5.77 13.91
CA PHE A 370 -3.15 -4.42 13.39
C PHE A 370 -1.85 -3.80 12.85
N GLN A 371 -0.68 -4.09 13.44
CA GLN A 371 0.61 -3.61 12.88
C GLN A 371 0.83 -4.07 11.43
N LYS A 372 0.24 -5.20 11.01
CA LYS A 372 0.30 -5.65 9.61
C LYS A 372 -0.42 -4.70 8.66
N LEU A 373 -1.40 -3.94 9.15
CA LEU A 373 -2.14 -2.96 8.36
C LEU A 373 -1.33 -1.70 8.04
N LYS A 374 -0.21 -1.44 8.74
CA LYS A 374 0.70 -0.32 8.40
C LYS A 374 1.27 -0.41 6.99
N LEU A 375 1.21 -1.57 6.36
CA LEU A 375 1.56 -1.73 4.96
C LEU A 375 0.63 -0.94 4.02
N PHE A 376 -0.59 -0.60 4.47
CA PHE A 376 -1.64 0.08 3.69
C PHE A 376 -1.92 1.51 4.18
N VAL A 377 -1.05 2.06 5.03
CA VAL A 377 -1.11 3.40 5.64
C VAL A 377 0.07 4.21 5.16
#